data_AF-A0A8S4RM73-F1
#
_entry.id   AF-A0A8S4RM73-F1
#
_cell.length_a   1.000
_cell.length_b   1.000
_cell.length_c   1.000
_cell.angle_alpha   90.00
_cell.angle_beta   90.00
_cell.angle_gamma   90.00
#
_symmetry.space_group_name_H-M   'P 1'
#
loop_
_entity.id
_entity.type
_entity.pdbx_description
1 polymer ?
#
loop_
_entity_poly.entity_id
_entity_poly.type
_entity_poly.pdbx_seq_one_letter_code
_entity_poly.pdbx_strand_id
1 'polypeptide(L)'
;MRRSVAELELPTELSQRVAKLKWQWTGYIARRTHGRWGLKVLEWRPRTGKRSIGRPPTRWTYETRRVAGSRWRQAAQDRVLLNSLQKTYVQQWTLIG
;
A
#
# COMPACT_ATOMS: atom_id res chain seq x y z
N MET A 1 31.72 -8.95 11.93
CA MET A 1 30.55 -9.25 12.79
C MET A 1 29.42 -9.73 11.88
N ARG A 2 29.17 -11.05 11.77
CA ARG A 2 28.06 -11.59 10.96
C ARG A 2 26.82 -11.59 11.84
N ARG A 3 25.78 -10.85 11.45
CA ARG A 3 24.46 -10.96 12.07
C ARG A 3 23.93 -12.38 11.87
N SER A 4 23.31 -12.94 12.89
CA SER A 4 22.75 -14.30 12.83
C SER A 4 21.57 -14.36 11.86
N VAL A 5 21.28 -15.54 11.31
CA VAL A 5 20.18 -15.74 10.34
C VAL A 5 18.83 -15.25 10.91
N ALA A 6 18.59 -15.50 12.21
CA ALA A 6 17.39 -15.06 12.92
C ALA A 6 17.25 -13.52 13.01
N GLU A 7 18.35 -12.76 13.10
CA GLU A 7 18.32 -11.29 13.11
C GLU A 7 17.93 -10.69 11.75
N LEU A 8 18.08 -11.45 10.66
CA LEU A 8 17.69 -11.03 9.30
C LEU A 8 16.27 -11.49 8.93
N GLU A 9 15.74 -12.54 9.57
CA GLU A 9 14.38 -13.06 9.33
C GLU A 9 13.27 -12.23 10.00
N LEU A 10 13.49 -11.75 11.23
CA LEU A 10 12.52 -10.94 11.98
C LEU A 10 12.09 -9.66 11.25
N PRO A 11 13.00 -8.83 10.66
CA PRO A 11 12.61 -7.64 9.90
C PRO A 11 11.76 -7.97 8.67
N THR A 12 12.00 -9.12 8.05
CA THR A 12 11.31 -9.54 6.83
C THR A 12 9.88 -9.96 7.13
N GLU A 13 9.67 -10.76 8.18
CA GLU A 13 8.33 -11.19 8.62
C GLU A 13 7.47 -9.99 9.06
N LEU A 14 8.06 -9.06 9.82
CA LEU A 14 7.39 -7.83 10.23
C LEU A 14 7.00 -6.97 9.02
N SER A 15 7.89 -6.82 8.04
CA SER A 15 7.62 -6.07 6.80
C SER A 15 6.47 -6.70 5.99
N GLN A 16 6.44 -8.03 5.89
CA GLN A 16 5.33 -8.74 5.27
C GLN A 16 4.01 -8.50 5.99
N ARG A 17 4.01 -8.56 7.32
CA ARG A 17 2.80 -8.34 8.14
C ARG A 17 2.28 -6.91 7.98
N VAL A 18 3.16 -5.93 8.04
CA VAL A 18 2.83 -4.52 7.82
C VAL A 18 2.24 -4.33 6.42
N ALA A 19 2.87 -4.88 5.38
CA ALA A 19 2.36 -4.78 4.00
C ALA A 19 0.97 -5.42 3.83
N LYS A 20 0.73 -6.59 4.45
CA LYS A 20 -0.60 -7.23 4.45
C LYS A 20 -1.66 -6.35 5.10
N LEU A 21 -1.39 -5.82 6.29
CA LEU A 21 -2.31 -4.93 7.01
C LEU A 21 -2.58 -3.65 6.21
N LYS A 22 -1.54 -3.10 5.59
CA LYS A 22 -1.61 -1.92 4.72
C LYS A 22 -2.57 -2.15 3.55
N TRP A 23 -2.46 -3.29 2.87
CA TRP A 23 -3.34 -3.68 1.77
C TRP A 23 -4.80 -3.87 2.23
N GLN A 24 -5.01 -4.60 3.32
CA GLN A 24 -6.33 -4.86 3.88
C GLN A 24 -7.05 -3.58 4.30
N TRP A 25 -6.33 -2.67 4.96
CA TRP A 25 -6.85 -1.37 5.35
C TRP A 25 -7.28 -0.54 4.13
N THR A 26 -6.47 -0.55 3.07
CA THR A 26 -6.78 0.15 1.81
C THR A 26 -8.10 -0.35 1.21
N GLY A 27 -8.28 -1.67 1.14
CA GLY A 27 -9.53 -2.27 0.67
C GLY A 27 -10.72 -1.97 1.57
N TYR A 28 -10.53 -2.03 2.90
CA TYR A 28 -11.58 -1.70 3.86
C TYR A 28 -12.07 -0.25 3.67
N ILE A 29 -11.15 0.71 3.56
CA ILE A 29 -11.50 2.12 3.35
C ILE A 29 -12.16 2.35 1.99
N ALA A 30 -11.70 1.70 0.93
CA ALA A 30 -12.29 1.85 -0.41
C ALA A 30 -13.76 1.39 -0.49
N ARG A 31 -14.15 0.41 0.33
CA ARG A 31 -15.53 -0.12 0.40
C ARG A 31 -16.44 0.66 1.36
N ARG A 32 -15.90 1.59 2.15
CA ARG A 32 -16.70 2.37 3.10
C ARG A 32 -17.53 3.43 2.36
N THR A 33 -18.84 3.39 2.55
CA THR A 33 -19.80 4.28 1.87
C THR A 33 -20.14 5.54 2.66
N HIS A 34 -19.87 5.57 3.98
CA HIS A 34 -20.30 6.64 4.89
C HIS A 34 -19.59 8.00 4.73
N GLY A 35 -18.92 8.28 3.60
CA GLY A 35 -18.32 9.60 3.32
C GLY A 35 -17.22 10.06 4.31
N ARG A 36 -16.72 9.16 5.17
CA ARG A 36 -15.74 9.49 6.22
C ARG A 36 -14.38 9.84 5.62
N TRP A 37 -13.56 10.56 6.38
CA TRP A 37 -12.30 11.13 5.90
C TRP A 37 -11.25 10.12 5.44
N GLY A 38 -11.37 8.83 5.78
CA GLY A 38 -10.39 7.80 5.39
C GLY A 38 -10.12 7.75 3.89
N LEU A 39 -11.16 7.82 3.05
CA LEU A 39 -10.98 7.84 1.59
C LEU A 39 -10.36 9.17 1.12
N LYS A 40 -10.76 10.30 1.74
CA LYS A 40 -10.19 11.62 1.47
C LYS A 40 -8.70 11.66 1.79
N VAL A 41 -8.25 11.01 2.86
CA VAL A 41 -6.84 10.89 3.27
C VAL A 41 -6.05 10.06 2.27
N LEU A 42 -6.58 8.90 1.85
CA LEU A 42 -5.93 8.06 0.83
C LEU A 42 -5.73 8.80 -0.51
N GLU A 43 -6.78 9.50 -0.96
CA GLU A 43 -6.76 10.25 -2.21
C GLU A 43 -6.18 11.67 -2.08
N TRP A 44 -5.76 12.06 -0.88
CA TRP A 44 -5.37 13.44 -0.60
C TRP A 44 -4.21 13.87 -1.49
N ARG A 45 -4.38 15.03 -2.13
CA ARG A 45 -3.38 15.67 -2.99
C ARG A 45 -3.32 17.16 -2.64
N PRO A 46 -2.17 17.67 -2.18
CA PRO A 46 -1.92 19.10 -2.14
C PRO A 46 -2.11 19.68 -3.55
N ARG A 47 -3.09 20.58 -3.70
CA ARG A 47 -3.39 21.28 -4.97
C ARG A 47 -2.60 22.58 -5.13
N THR A 48 -2.06 23.10 -4.04
CA THR A 48 -1.30 24.37 -3.98
C THR A 48 0.18 24.08 -3.71
N GLY A 49 1.07 24.74 -4.47
CA GLY A 49 2.53 24.70 -4.30
C GLY A 49 3.30 23.80 -5.28
N LYS A 50 4.51 24.24 -5.68
CA LYS A 50 5.52 23.40 -6.36
C LYS A 50 6.26 22.57 -5.30
N ARG A 51 6.50 21.28 -5.54
CA ARG A 51 7.22 20.41 -4.60
C ARG A 51 8.73 20.49 -4.84
N SER A 52 9.52 20.28 -3.80
CA SER A 52 10.98 20.18 -3.89
C SER A 52 11.42 19.04 -4.81
N ILE A 53 12.45 19.28 -5.59
CA ILE A 53 13.08 18.29 -6.48
C ILE A 53 13.92 17.33 -5.61
N GLY A 54 13.81 16.02 -5.82
CA GLY A 54 14.71 15.04 -5.19
C GLY A 54 14.06 13.73 -4.71
N ARG A 55 12.78 13.73 -4.31
CA ARG A 55 12.06 12.49 -3.95
C ARG A 55 10.89 12.24 -4.89
N PRO A 56 10.81 11.06 -5.55
CA PRO A 56 9.62 10.68 -6.30
C PRO A 56 8.39 10.79 -5.38
N PRO A 57 7.28 11.38 -5.84
CA PRO A 57 6.09 11.55 -5.01
C PRO A 57 5.33 10.22 -4.87
N THR A 58 5.92 9.25 -4.17
CA THR A 58 5.27 7.97 -3.88
C THR A 58 4.23 8.17 -2.78
N ARG A 59 3.01 8.47 -3.21
CA ARG A 59 1.80 8.44 -2.37
C ARG A 59 1.35 7.00 -2.19
N TRP A 60 0.65 6.75 -1.09
CA TRP A 60 -0.01 5.46 -0.84
C TRP A 60 -0.83 4.98 -2.05
N THR A 61 -1.64 5.87 -2.64
CA THR A 61 -2.45 5.53 -3.82
C THR A 61 -1.64 5.18 -5.06
N TYR A 62 -0.39 5.65 -5.19
CA TYR A 62 0.46 5.22 -6.31
C TYR A 62 0.90 3.77 -6.14
N GLU A 63 1.22 3.33 -4.93
CA GLU A 63 1.54 1.92 -4.66
C GLU A 63 0.33 1.03 -4.92
N THR A 64 -0.85 1.44 -4.46
CA THR A 64 -2.10 0.71 -4.73
C THR A 64 -2.39 0.63 -6.23
N ARG A 65 -2.22 1.74 -6.96
CA ARG A 65 -2.41 1.78 -8.42
C ARG A 65 -1.36 0.97 -9.17
N ARG A 66 -0.15 0.81 -8.64
CA ARG A 66 0.90 -0.01 -9.25
C ARG A 66 0.50 -1.49 -9.29
N VAL A 67 -0.26 -1.94 -8.30
CA VAL A 67 -0.72 -3.33 -8.18
C VAL A 67 -2.11 -3.55 -8.76
N ALA A 68 -3.09 -2.69 -8.42
CA ALA A 68 -4.50 -2.84 -8.80
C ALA A 68 -4.93 -1.96 -10.00
N GLY A 69 -3.99 -1.25 -10.62
CA GLY A 69 -4.24 -0.38 -11.77
C GLY A 69 -4.93 0.95 -11.46
N SER A 70 -5.21 1.73 -12.51
CA SER A 70 -5.86 3.05 -12.40
C SER A 70 -7.26 2.98 -11.78
N ARG A 71 -7.99 1.88 -12.05
CA ARG A 71 -9.31 1.54 -11.53
C ARG A 71 -9.29 0.82 -10.17
N TRP A 72 -8.22 0.99 -9.38
CA TRP A 72 -8.06 0.32 -8.08
C TRP A 72 -9.27 0.42 -7.14
N ARG A 73 -10.04 1.53 -7.19
CA ARG A 73 -11.27 1.70 -6.40
C ARG A 73 -12.35 0.67 -6.71
N GLN A 74 -12.49 0.33 -7.99
CA GLN A 74 -13.43 -0.69 -8.47
C GLN A 74 -12.87 -2.08 -8.13
N ALA A 75 -11.58 -2.30 -8.38
CA ALA A 75 -10.90 -3.54 -8.01
C ALA A 75 -10.98 -3.84 -6.51
N ALA A 76 -11.00 -2.81 -5.66
CA ALA A 76 -11.15 -2.96 -4.21
C ALA A 76 -12.58 -3.29 -3.74
N GLN A 77 -13.60 -3.10 -4.58
CA GLN A 77 -14.97 -3.55 -4.26
C GLN A 77 -15.07 -5.07 -4.33
N ASP A 78 -14.40 -5.66 -5.32
CA ASP A 78 -14.27 -7.12 -5.45
C ASP A 78 -13.25 -7.65 -4.43
N ARG A 79 -13.74 -8.39 -3.42
CA ARG A 79 -12.89 -8.98 -2.38
C ARG A 79 -12.00 -10.09 -2.92
N VAL A 80 -12.46 -10.84 -3.92
CA VAL A 80 -11.70 -11.95 -4.52
C VAL A 80 -10.51 -11.39 -5.28
N LEU A 81 -10.76 -10.39 -6.14
CA LEU A 81 -9.71 -9.68 -6.86
C LEU A 81 -8.74 -8.95 -5.91
N LEU A 82 -9.25 -8.30 -4.87
CA LEU A 82 -8.38 -7.63 -3.91
C LEU A 82 -7.47 -8.62 -3.16
N ASN A 83 -7.99 -9.79 -2.76
CA ASN A 83 -7.20 -10.81 -2.08
C ASN A 83 -6.17 -11.45 -3.01
N SER A 84 -6.48 -11.67 -4.29
CA SER A 84 -5.52 -12.24 -5.24
C SER A 84 -4.32 -11.31 -5.47
N LEU A 85 -4.56 -10.00 -5.47
CA LEU A 85 -3.53 -8.94 -5.60
C LEU A 85 -2.71 -8.70 -4.31
N GLN A 86 -3.10 -9.30 -3.18
CA GLN A 86 -2.37 -9.09 -1.91
C GLN A 86 -0.94 -9.65 -1.98
N LYS A 87 -0.75 -10.82 -2.63
CA LYS A 87 0.56 -11.45 -2.76
C LYS A 87 1.54 -10.55 -3.52
N THR A 88 1.10 -9.97 -4.64
CA THR A 88 1.93 -9.08 -5.46
C THR A 88 2.28 -7.78 -4.73
N TYR A 89 1.33 -7.23 -3.95
CA TYR A 89 1.60 -6.06 -3.11
C TYR A 89 2.65 -6.34 -2.03
N VAL A 90 2.56 -7.48 -1.34
CA VAL A 90 3.52 -7.87 -0.30
C VAL A 90 4.90 -8.14 -0.89
N GLN A 91 4.99 -8.78 -2.05
CA GLN A 91 6.25 -9.00 -2.78
C GLN A 91 6.92 -7.67 -3.14
N GLN A 92 6.16 -6.68 -3.62
CA GLN A 92 6.68 -5.34 -3.87
C GLN A 92 7.31 -4.70 -2.61
N TRP A 93 6.72 -4.93 -1.43
CA TRP A 93 7.18 -4.32 -0.17
C TRP A 93 8.35 -5.06 0.48
N THR A 94 8.57 -6.32 0.12
CA THR A 94 9.64 -7.17 0.66
C THR A 94 10.89 -7.21 -0.21
N LEU A 95 10.73 -7.07 -1.53
CA LEU A 95 11.86 -7.05 -2.49
C LEU A 95 12.58 -5.69 -2.58
N ILE A 96 12.05 -4.66 -1.91
CA ILE A 96 12.63 -3.29 -1.90
C ILE A 96 13.39 -3.04 -0.58
N GLY A 97 13.53 -4.06 0.29
CA GLY A 97 14.26 -3.99 1.57
C GLY A 97 15.75 -4.27 1.41
#